data_AF-A0A4Q7SDC7-F1
#
_entry.id   AF-A0A4Q7SDC7-F1
#
_cell.length_a   1.000
_cell.length_b   1.000
_cell.length_c   1.000
_cell.angle_alpha   90.00
_cell.angle_beta   90.00
_cell.angle_gamma   90.00
#
_symmetry.space_group_name_H-M   'P 1'
#
loop_
_entity.id
_entity.type
_entity.pdbx_description
1 polymer ?
#
loop_
_entity_poly.entity_id
_entity_poly.type
_entity_poly.pdbx_seq_one_letter_code
_entity_poly.pdbx_strand_id
1 'polypeptide(L)' 'MRIALTGASGFTGRFVIEALADRGIECVPLSVDLADKAAVDAVIADTAFDRLIH' A
#
# COMPACT_ATOMS: atom_id res chain seq x y z
N MET A 1 5.88 -11.69 -3.32
CA MET A 1 4.88 -10.80 -3.95
C MET A 1 4.80 -9.56 -3.09
N ARG A 2 4.72 -8.40 -3.72
CA ARG A 2 4.64 -7.09 -3.08
C ARG A 2 3.28 -6.48 -3.32
N ILE A 3 2.57 -6.15 -2.24
CA ILE A 3 1.24 -5.54 -2.33
C ILE A 3 1.32 -4.13 -1.76
N ALA A 4 1.09 -3.14 -2.60
CA ALA A 4 0.89 -1.77 -2.16
C ALA A 4 -0.43 -1.65 -1.40
N LEU A 5 -0.44 -0.89 -0.31
CA LEU A 5 -1.62 -0.68 0.52
C LEU A 5 -1.79 0.80 0.87
N THR A 6 -2.87 1.42 0.41
CA THR A 6 -3.28 2.73 0.93
C THR A 6 -4.06 2.57 2.23
N GLY A 7 -4.20 3.64 3.02
CA GLY A 7 -4.96 3.56 4.27
C GLY A 7 -4.39 2.58 5.30
N ALA A 8 -3.11 2.21 5.16
CA ALA A 8 -2.42 1.21 5.96
C ALA A 8 -2.47 1.48 7.48
N SER A 9 -2.55 2.75 7.88
CA SER A 9 -2.65 3.17 9.28
C SER A 9 -4.07 3.14 9.85
N GLY A 10 -5.08 3.00 8.99
CA GLY A 10 -6.50 2.94 9.35
C GLY A 10 -6.90 1.58 9.93
N PHE A 11 -8.17 1.48 10.37
CA PHE A 11 -8.68 0.28 11.04
C PHE A 11 -8.49 -0.99 10.20
N THR A 12 -9.01 -1.01 8.97
CA THR A 12 -8.90 -2.16 8.07
C THR A 12 -7.46 -2.42 7.64
N GLY A 13 -6.69 -1.35 7.37
CA GLY A 13 -5.32 -1.45 6.88
C GLY A 13 -4.40 -2.25 7.81
N ARG A 14 -4.56 -2.10 9.13
CA ARG A 14 -3.79 -2.85 10.13
C ARG A 14 -4.02 -4.36 10.05
N PHE A 15 -5.28 -4.79 9.97
CA PHE A 15 -5.62 -6.21 9.83
C PHE A 15 -5.18 -6.78 8.47
N VAL A 16 -5.19 -5.97 7.40
CA VAL A 16 -4.67 -6.38 6.10
C VAL A 16 -3.16 -6.63 6.18
N ILE A 17 -2.40 -5.74 6.83
CA ILE A 17 -0.95 -5.93 7.03
C ILE A 17 -0.66 -7.24 7.76
N GLU A 18 -1.36 -7.51 8.86
CA GLU A 18 -1.23 -8.76 9.62
C GLU A 18 -1.53 -9.98 8.74
N ALA A 19 -2.65 -9.95 8.00
CA ALA A 19 -3.06 -11.04 7.13
C ALA A 19 -2.11 -11.27 5.94
N LEU A 20 -1.42 -10.24 5.45
CA LEU A 20 -0.39 -10.36 4.42
C LEU A 20 0.90 -10.95 5.00
N ALA A 21 1.31 -10.48 6.18
CA ALA A 21 2.49 -10.98 6.89
C ALA A 21 2.36 -12.47 7.22
N ASP A 22 1.19 -12.92 7.70
CA ASP A 22 0.89 -14.34 7.99
C ASP A 22 1.02 -15.25 6.76
N ARG A 23 0.94 -14.67 5.55
CA ARG A 23 1.09 -15.39 4.28
C ARG A 23 2.48 -15.22 3.65
N GLY A 24 3.41 -14.56 4.34
CA GLY A 24 4.74 -14.25 3.80
C GLY A 24 4.70 -13.28 2.61
N ILE A 25 3.65 -12.46 2.52
CA ILE A 25 3.50 -11.44 1.47
C ILE A 25 4.03 -10.11 2.01
N GLU A 26 4.87 -9.45 1.23
CA GLU A 26 5.43 -8.15 1.57
C GLU A 26 4.36 -7.07 1.33
N CYS A 27 4.01 -6.34 2.38
CA CYS A 27 3.15 -5.17 2.30
C CYS A 27 4.01 -3.91 2.09
N VAL A 28 3.63 -3.07 1.13
CA VAL A 28 4.28 -1.78 0.83
C VAL A 28 3.28 -0.66 1.13
N PRO A 29 3.29 -0.08 2.34
CA PRO A 29 2.37 0.99 2.68
C PRO A 29 2.57 2.22 1.81
N LEU A 30 1.51 2.73 1.19
CA LEU A 30 1.52 3.99 0.45
C LEU A 30 0.91 5.09 1.32
N SER A 31 1.75 6.04 1.72
CA SER A 31 1.34 7.22 2.48
C SER A 31 1.40 8.46 1.58
N VAL A 32 0.29 8.71 0.88
CA VAL A 32 0.15 9.84 -0.04
C VAL A 32 -1.27 10.38 0.03
N ASP A 33 -1.44 11.69 -0.16
CA ASP A 33 -2.77 12.26 -0.35
C ASP A 33 -3.31 11.81 -1.71
N LEU A 34 -4.37 11.01 -1.68
CA LEU A 34 -4.98 10.45 -2.90
C LEU A 34 -5.75 11.49 -3.72
N ALA A 35 -6.03 12.67 -3.15
CA ALA A 35 -6.59 13.79 -3.90
C ALA A 35 -5.53 14.53 -4.75
N ASP A 36 -4.23 14.39 -4.42
CA ASP A 36 -3.14 14.96 -5.20
C ASP A 36 -2.64 13.95 -6.25
N LYS A 37 -3.14 14.10 -7.46
CA LYS A 37 -2.76 13.24 -8.59
C LYS A 37 -1.24 13.26 -8.87
N ALA A 38 -0.59 14.42 -8.77
CA ALA A 38 0.83 14.52 -9.08
C ALA A 38 1.68 13.81 -8.02
N ALA A 39 1.29 13.92 -6.75
CA ALA A 39 1.92 13.19 -5.66
C ALA A 39 1.73 11.67 -5.82
N VAL A 40 0.53 11.22 -6.19
CA VAL A 40 0.26 9.79 -6.46
C VAL A 40 1.13 9.30 -7.62
N ASP A 41 1.17 10.01 -8.74
CA ASP A 41 1.97 9.61 -9.91
C ASP A 41 3.46 9.48 -9.55
N ALA A 42 4.00 10.40 -8.73
CA ALA A 42 5.38 10.35 -8.26
C ALA A 42 5.65 9.13 -7.36
N VAL A 43 4.77 8.86 -6.40
CA VAL A 43 4.91 7.72 -5.46
C VAL A 43 4.80 6.39 -6.20
N ILE A 44 3.87 6.28 -7.15
CA ILE A 44 3.68 5.05 -7.94
C ILE A 44 4.89 4.79 -8.84
N ALA A 45 5.49 5.84 -9.43
CA ALA A 45 6.69 5.70 -10.25
C ALA A 45 7.92 5.22 -9.47
N ASP A 46 8.02 5.57 -8.17
CA ASP A 46 9.15 5.23 -7.30
C ASP A 46 8.93 3.93 -6.49
N THR A 47 7.71 3.38 -6.50
CA THR A 47 7.35 2.22 -5.67
C THR A 47 7.15 0.96 -6.50
N ALA A 48 7.95 -0.08 -6.23
CA ALA A 48 7.79 -1.38 -6.89
C ALA A 48 6.78 -2.28 -6.14
N PHE A 49 5.64 -2.57 -6.76
CA PHE A 49 4.65 -3.52 -6.24
C PHE A 49 3.99 -4.33 -7.37
N ASP A 50 3.46 -5.50 -7.04
CA ASP A 50 2.80 -6.40 -7.99
C ASP A 50 1.29 -6.17 -8.04
N ARG A 51 0.68 -5.77 -6.91
CA ARG A 51 -0.75 -5.52 -6.73
C ARG A 51 -0.98 -4.34 -5.79
N LEU A 52 -2.17 -3.76 -5.84
CA LEU A 52 -2.61 -2.65 -5.00
C LEU A 52 -3.91 -3.02 -4.29
N ILE A 53 -4.00 -2.69 -3.00
CA ILE A 53 -5.23 -2.66 -2.21
C ILE A 53 -5.48 -1.20 -1.82
N HIS A 54 -6.68 -0.71 -2.13
CA HIS A 54 -7.12 0.63 -1.74
C HIS A 54 -7.89 0.59 -0.41
#